data_AF-A0A7D3XQW5-F1
#
_entry.id   AF-A0A7D3XQW5-F1
#
_cell.length_a   1.000
_cell.length_b   1.000
_cell.length_c   1.000
_cell.angle_alpha   90.00
_cell.angle_beta   90.00
_cell.angle_gamma   90.00
#
_symmetry.space_group_name_H-M   'P 1'
#
loop_
_entity.id
_entity.type
_entity.pdbx_description
1 polymer ?
#
loop_
_entity_poly.entity_id
_entity_poly.type
_entity_poly.pdbx_seq_one_letter_code
_entity_poly.pdbx_strand_id
1 'polypeptide(L)'
;MEDSRYDYDLEKVSYDDLKEILACGREIEFYYKGVRYSITHVASGFSLCRYHSPDPWNFPDDQELLKKARIDGKSLKKIWGEVTVEEIF
;
A
#
# COMPACT_ATOMS: atom_id res chain seq x y z
N MET A 1 7.84 -6.94 23.88
CA MET A 1 7.84 -8.10 22.97
C MET A 1 7.82 -7.50 21.58
N GLU A 2 8.97 -7.43 20.92
CA GLU A 2 9.01 -7.10 19.49
C GLU A 2 8.48 -8.32 18.75
N ASP A 3 7.34 -8.14 18.09
CA ASP A 3 6.71 -9.18 17.28
C ASP A 3 7.53 -9.34 15.99
N SER A 4 8.57 -10.17 16.04
CA SER A 4 9.52 -10.42 14.95
C SER A 4 8.93 -11.24 13.79
N ARG A 5 7.60 -11.26 13.62
CA ARG A 5 6.94 -12.16 12.66
C ARG A 5 6.87 -11.61 11.23
N TYR A 6 7.27 -10.37 11.00
CA TYR A 6 7.19 -9.73 9.68
C TYR A 6 8.34 -8.75 9.41
N ASP A 7 9.59 -9.26 9.47
CA ASP A 7 10.73 -8.60 8.82
C ASP A 7 10.64 -8.83 7.31
N TYR A 8 9.84 -8.01 6.64
CA TYR A 8 9.81 -8.01 5.18
C TYR A 8 11.14 -7.48 4.63
N ASP A 9 11.71 -8.19 3.68
CA ASP A 9 12.72 -7.61 2.79
C ASP A 9 12.01 -6.61 1.87
N LEU A 10 12.16 -5.31 2.16
CA LEU A 10 11.45 -4.23 1.46
C LEU A 10 11.73 -4.22 -0.05
N GLU A 11 12.88 -4.75 -0.49
CA GLU A 11 13.23 -4.86 -1.91
C GLU A 11 12.47 -6.00 -2.62
N LYS A 12 11.80 -6.89 -1.87
CA LYS A 12 11.15 -8.10 -2.37
C LYS A 12 9.67 -8.23 -2.04
N VAL A 13 9.04 -7.20 -1.49
CA VAL A 13 7.61 -7.20 -1.15
C VAL A 13 6.78 -7.43 -2.41
N SER A 14 6.21 -8.62 -2.52
CA SER A 14 5.36 -9.03 -3.62
C SER A 14 3.96 -8.43 -3.49
N TYR A 15 3.15 -8.58 -4.55
CA TYR A 15 1.75 -8.17 -4.47
C TYR A 15 0.93 -9.03 -3.50
N ASP A 16 1.34 -10.28 -3.25
CA ASP A 16 0.68 -11.13 -2.26
C ASP A 16 1.06 -10.68 -0.84
N ASP A 17 2.31 -10.28 -0.62
CA ASP A 17 2.75 -9.66 0.66
C ASP A 17 1.96 -8.38 0.94
N LEU A 18 1.73 -7.52 -0.06
CA LEU A 18 0.86 -6.35 0.08
C LEU A 18 -0.53 -6.73 0.61
N LYS A 19 -1.14 -7.79 0.08
CA LYS A 19 -2.47 -8.21 0.55
C LYS A 19 -2.42 -8.64 2.01
N GLU A 20 -1.39 -9.37 2.40
CA GLU A 20 -1.22 -9.82 3.78
C GLU A 20 -0.98 -8.64 4.73
N ILE A 21 -0.11 -7.70 4.35
CA ILE A 21 0.15 -6.45 5.08
C ILE A 21 -1.18 -5.71 5.31
N LEU A 22 -1.95 -5.45 4.25
CA LEU A 22 -3.23 -4.73 4.37
C LEU A 22 -4.27 -5.52 5.15
N ALA A 23 -4.34 -6.85 4.99
CA ALA A 23 -5.26 -7.70 5.75
C ALA A 23 -4.95 -7.70 7.26
N CYS A 24 -3.69 -7.47 7.64
CA CYS A 24 -3.27 -7.28 9.03
C CYS A 24 -3.59 -5.87 9.58
N GLY A 25 -4.14 -4.97 8.76
CA GLY A 25 -4.37 -3.57 9.15
C GLY A 25 -3.12 -2.71 9.17
N ARG A 26 -2.01 -3.21 8.59
CA ARG A 26 -0.74 -2.50 8.50
C ARG A 26 -0.75 -1.46 7.39
N GLU A 27 0.16 -0.52 7.50
CA GLU A 27 0.32 0.57 6.55
C GLU A 27 1.59 0.39 5.74
N ILE A 28 1.60 0.94 4.53
CA ILE A 28 2.74 0.80 3.63
C ILE A 28 2.99 2.08 2.86
N GLU A 29 4.25 2.46 2.77
CA GLU A 29 4.72 3.54 1.92
C GLU A 29 5.62 3.00 0.81
N PHE A 30 5.45 3.54 -0.38
CA PHE A 30 6.15 3.04 -1.56
C PHE A 30 6.29 4.10 -2.65
N TYR A 31 7.22 3.85 -3.56
CA TYR A 31 7.43 4.64 -4.76
C TYR A 31 6.93 3.89 -6.00
N TYR A 32 6.23 4.61 -6.88
CA TYR A 32 5.92 4.17 -8.23
C TYR A 32 6.33 5.27 -9.22
N LYS A 33 7.23 4.95 -10.16
CA LYS A 33 7.81 5.91 -11.13
C LYS A 33 8.39 7.18 -10.45
N GLY A 34 9.06 7.00 -9.32
CA GLY A 34 9.67 8.11 -8.57
C GLY A 34 8.68 9.01 -7.81
N VAL A 35 7.40 8.66 -7.76
CA VAL A 35 6.39 9.35 -6.96
C VAL A 35 6.08 8.52 -5.71
N ARG A 36 6.11 9.15 -4.53
CA ARG A 36 5.80 8.51 -3.24
C ARG A 36 4.29 8.44 -3.01
N TYR A 37 3.83 7.29 -2.53
CA TYR A 37 2.46 7.02 -2.14
C TYR A 37 2.44 6.36 -0.75
N SER A 38 1.33 6.51 -0.06
CA SER A 38 1.02 5.78 1.17
C SER A 38 -0.32 5.08 1.05
N ILE A 39 -0.41 3.88 1.62
CA ILE A 39 -1.67 3.23 1.98
C ILE A 39 -1.72 3.18 3.49
N THR A 40 -2.67 3.93 4.07
CA THR A 40 -2.82 4.14 5.51
C THR A 40 -4.15 3.55 5.97
N HIS A 41 -4.17 2.94 7.15
CA HIS A 41 -5.39 2.45 7.76
C HIS A 41 -6.04 3.59 8.57
N VAL A 42 -7.26 3.94 8.19
CA VAL A 42 -8.03 5.04 8.80
C VAL A 42 -9.29 4.49 9.45
N ALA A 43 -9.95 5.28 10.31
CA ALA A 43 -11.15 4.84 11.02
C ALA A 43 -12.29 4.35 10.09
N SER A 44 -12.28 4.74 8.81
CA SER A 44 -13.28 4.37 7.80
C SER A 44 -12.78 3.35 6.76
N GLY A 45 -11.67 2.65 7.01
CA GLY A 45 -11.07 1.69 6.08
C GLY A 45 -9.64 2.06 5.69
N PHE A 46 -9.33 2.11 4.39
CA PHE A 46 -7.99 2.44 3.91
C PHE A 46 -7.97 3.67 3.01
N SER A 47 -6.89 4.43 3.07
CA SER A 47 -6.66 5.59 2.21
C SER A 47 -5.39 5.39 1.37
N LEU A 48 -5.52 5.49 0.05
CA LEU A 48 -4.38 5.63 -0.86
C LEU A 48 -4.13 7.12 -1.11
N CYS A 49 -2.97 7.61 -0.72
CA CYS A 49 -2.60 9.00 -0.90
C CYS A 49 -1.30 9.12 -1.71
N ARG A 50 -1.24 10.09 -2.63
CA ARG A 50 0.02 10.55 -3.22
C ARG A 50 0.62 11.60 -2.28
N TYR A 51 1.89 11.49 -1.95
CA TYR A 51 2.56 12.51 -1.13
C TYR A 51 2.43 13.91 -1.76
N HIS A 52 2.17 14.91 -0.91
CA HIS A 52 1.87 16.30 -1.28
C HIS A 52 0.59 16.51 -2.12
N SER A 53 -0.28 15.51 -2.23
CA SER A 53 -1.62 15.67 -2.78
C SER A 53 -2.63 15.93 -1.66
N PRO A 54 -3.54 16.92 -1.79
CA PRO A 54 -4.60 17.15 -0.83
C PRO A 54 -5.75 16.12 -0.91
N ASP A 55 -5.78 15.32 -1.99
CA ASP A 55 -6.92 14.46 -2.32
C ASP A 55 -6.56 12.96 -2.13
N PRO A 56 -6.79 12.38 -0.94
CA PRO A 56 -6.68 10.95 -0.73
C PRO A 56 -7.83 10.19 -1.40
N TRP A 57 -7.58 8.96 -1.81
CA TRP A 57 -8.61 8.03 -2.26
C TRP A 57 -8.94 7.04 -1.15
N ASN A 58 -10.14 7.17 -0.61
CA ASN A 58 -10.61 6.34 0.50
C ASN A 58 -11.38 5.12 0.00
N PHE A 59 -11.18 4.01 0.70
CA PHE A 59 -11.81 2.71 0.44
C PHE A 59 -12.34 2.15 1.77
N PRO A 60 -13.52 1.50 1.77
CA PRO A 60 -14.13 0.99 2.98
C PRO A 60 -13.35 -0.18 3.62
N ASP A 61 -12.58 -0.92 2.82
CA ASP A 61 -11.77 -2.06 3.25
C ASP A 61 -10.61 -2.30 2.27
N ASP A 62 -9.70 -3.20 2.64
CA ASP A 62 -8.54 -3.61 1.86
C ASP A 62 -8.94 -4.28 0.53
N GLN A 63 -10.05 -5.03 0.51
CA GLN A 63 -10.53 -5.74 -0.68
C GLN A 63 -10.99 -4.76 -1.76
N GLU A 64 -11.76 -3.74 -1.39
CA GLU A 64 -12.21 -2.67 -2.27
C GLU A 64 -11.03 -1.79 -2.73
N LEU A 65 -10.05 -1.53 -1.87
CA LEU A 65 -8.80 -0.88 -2.26
C LEU A 65 -8.08 -1.69 -3.33
N LEU A 66 -7.77 -2.96 -3.08
CA LEU A 66 -7.04 -3.84 -4.02
C LEU A 66 -7.78 -3.99 -5.36
N LYS A 67 -9.11 -3.97 -5.33
CA LYS A 67 -9.97 -4.07 -6.52
C LYS A 67 -10.07 -2.76 -7.31
N LYS A 68 -10.22 -1.62 -6.65
CA LYS A 68 -10.59 -0.33 -7.28
C LYS A 68 -9.47 0.69 -7.35
N ALA A 69 -8.47 0.65 -6.48
CA ALA A 69 -7.37 1.62 -6.49
C ALA A 69 -6.62 1.58 -7.83
N ARG A 70 -6.37 2.76 -8.40
CA ARG A 70 -5.65 2.93 -9.66
C ARG A 70 -4.62 4.04 -9.52
N ILE A 71 -3.40 3.78 -9.96
CA ILE A 71 -2.36 4.81 -10.15
C ILE A 71 -2.04 4.83 -11.65
N ASP A 72 -2.08 6.01 -12.27
CA ASP A 72 -1.99 6.18 -13.73
C ASP A 72 -2.97 5.26 -14.51
N GLY A 73 -4.18 5.04 -13.97
CA GLY A 73 -5.18 4.14 -14.57
C GLY A 73 -4.86 2.64 -14.49
N LYS A 74 -3.73 2.25 -13.88
CA LYS A 74 -3.33 0.84 -13.68
C LYS A 74 -3.69 0.38 -12.26
N SER A 75 -4.12 -0.87 -12.11
CA SER A 75 -4.35 -1.47 -10.79
C SER A 75 -3.05 -1.66 -10.01
N LEU A 76 -3.15 -1.75 -8.68
CA LEU A 76 -2.01 -2.04 -7.80
C LEU A 76 -1.29 -3.33 -8.24
N LYS A 77 -2.04 -4.40 -8.52
CA LYS A 77 -1.49 -5.65 -9.07
C LYS A 77 -0.63 -5.45 -10.33
N LYS A 78 -1.02 -4.53 -11.21
CA LYS A 78 -0.32 -4.30 -12.48
C LYS A 78 0.95 -3.46 -12.30
N ILE A 79 0.98 -2.56 -11.33
CA ILE A 79 2.14 -1.70 -11.09
C ILE A 79 3.14 -2.30 -10.11
N TRP A 80 2.73 -3.30 -9.30
CA TRP A 80 3.52 -3.73 -8.14
C TRP A 80 4.93 -4.22 -8.49
N GLY A 81 5.13 -4.82 -9.67
CA GLY A 81 6.47 -5.22 -10.13
C GLY A 81 7.42 -4.04 -10.46
N GLU A 82 6.91 -2.81 -10.47
CA GLU A 82 7.66 -1.57 -10.69
C GLU A 82 7.73 -0.72 -9.39
N VAL A 83 7.21 -1.24 -8.28
CA VAL A 83 7.13 -0.53 -6.99
C VAL A 83 8.39 -0.78 -6.18
N THR A 84 8.86 0.26 -5.49
CA THR A 84 9.89 0.15 -4.44
C THR A 84 9.23 0.48 -3.11
N VAL A 85 9.19 -0.47 -2.18
CA VAL A 85 8.64 -0.25 -0.84
C VAL A 85 9.67 0.51 0.00
N GLU A 86 9.22 1.55 0.69
CA GLU A 86 10.05 2.40 1.55
C GLU A 86 9.90 1.98 3.02
N GLU A 87 8.67 1.78 3.49
CA GLU A 87 8.39 1.52 4.90
C GLU A 87 7.06 0.77 5.07
N ILE A 88 6.97 -0.05 6.13
CA ILE A 88 5.75 -0.76 6.53
C ILE A 88 5.56 -0.58 8.04
N PHE A 89 4.40 -0.06 8.45
CA PHE A 89 4.07 0.22 9.86
C PHE A 89 3.21 -0.88 10.49
#